data_AF-D0NYA6-F1
#
_entry.id   AF-D0NYA6-F1
#
_cell.length_a   1.000
_cell.length_b   1.000
_cell.length_c   1.000
_cell.angle_alpha   90.00
_cell.angle_beta   90.00
_cell.angle_gamma   90.00
#
_symmetry.space_group_name_H-M   'P 1'
#
loop_
_entity.id
_entity.type
_entity.pdbx_description
1 polymer ?
#
loop_
_entity_poly.entity_id
_entity_poly.type
_entity_poly.pdbx_seq_one_letter_code
_entity_poly.pdbx_strand_id
1 'polypeptide(L)'
;MHGGSAGVYIVGTKLVVNLCTERINLRNYWGGRWKSRWEVDLTANPAKIKGNIQLHVHYFENGNLQLQNSKDIDEEITVQRPGGLGDAILRVMKEAEDDLQSNLEDMYINMSEETFKEMRRVCQMEWSLHAHRTAKDLGRK
;
A
#
# COMPACT_ATOMS: atom_id res chain seq x y z
N MET A 1 7.57 -19.84 -12.30
CA MET A 1 7.09 -18.78 -13.22
C MET A 1 6.86 -17.55 -12.39
N HIS A 2 7.76 -16.57 -12.46
CA HIS A 2 7.64 -15.31 -11.75
C HIS A 2 7.21 -14.27 -12.78
N GLY A 3 5.94 -13.89 -12.75
CA GLY A 3 5.42 -12.89 -13.68
C GLY A 3 4.08 -12.39 -13.19
N GLY A 4 3.91 -11.07 -13.19
CA GLY A 4 2.59 -10.47 -13.11
C GLY A 4 1.78 -10.88 -14.34
N SER A 5 0.50 -11.12 -14.14
CA SER A 5 -0.47 -11.39 -15.19
C SER A 5 -1.35 -10.16 -15.39
N ALA A 6 -1.67 -9.84 -16.63
CA ALA A 6 -2.61 -8.81 -16.97
C ALA A 6 -3.70 -9.37 -17.89
N GLY A 7 -4.93 -8.92 -17.69
CA GLY A 7 -6.09 -9.27 -18.52
C GLY A 7 -6.84 -8.02 -18.91
N VAL A 8 -7.11 -7.87 -20.22
CA VAL A 8 -7.87 -6.75 -20.77
C VAL A 8 -9.09 -7.28 -21.49
N TYR A 9 -10.27 -6.78 -21.12
CA TYR A 9 -11.53 -7.20 -21.71
C TYR A 9 -12.56 -6.07 -21.65
N ILE A 10 -13.66 -6.24 -22.37
CA ILE A 10 -14.74 -5.27 -22.45
C ILE A 10 -15.94 -5.83 -21.69
N VAL A 11 -16.55 -4.99 -20.84
CA VAL A 11 -17.82 -5.30 -20.16
C VAL A 11 -18.83 -4.22 -20.50
N GLY A 12 -19.81 -4.56 -21.34
CA GLY A 12 -20.75 -3.58 -21.87
C GLY A 12 -20.03 -2.52 -22.71
N THR A 13 -20.02 -1.28 -22.23
CA THR A 13 -19.33 -0.14 -22.86
C THR A 13 -18.02 0.25 -22.19
N LYS A 14 -17.60 -0.47 -21.14
CA LYS A 14 -16.40 -0.16 -20.36
C LYS A 14 -15.25 -1.08 -20.72
N LEU A 15 -14.06 -0.52 -20.86
CA LEU A 15 -12.81 -1.27 -20.95
C LEU A 15 -12.35 -1.59 -19.54
N VAL A 16 -12.08 -2.87 -19.25
CA VAL A 16 -11.60 -3.32 -17.95
C VAL A 16 -10.21 -3.89 -18.10
N VAL A 17 -9.29 -3.41 -17.26
CA VAL A 17 -7.90 -3.88 -17.17
C VAL A 17 -7.67 -4.41 -15.76
N ASN A 18 -7.32 -5.68 -15.64
CA ASN A 18 -6.92 -6.29 -14.39
C ASN A 18 -5.44 -6.64 -14.44
N LEU A 19 -4.70 -6.26 -13.40
CA LEU A 19 -3.36 -6.76 -13.14
C LEU A 19 -3.37 -7.54 -11.83
N CYS A 20 -2.69 -8.68 -11.84
CA CYS A 20 -2.47 -9.46 -10.64
C CYS A 20 -1.05 -9.98 -10.64
N THR A 21 -0.33 -9.74 -9.55
CA THR A 21 0.93 -10.40 -9.26
C THR A 21 0.88 -10.95 -7.85
N GLU A 22 1.39 -12.16 -7.69
CA GLU A 22 1.50 -12.80 -6.39
C GLU A 22 2.86 -13.47 -6.25
N ARG A 23 3.35 -13.43 -5.02
CA ARG A 23 4.60 -14.08 -4.66
C ARG A 23 4.41 -14.74 -3.32
N ILE A 24 4.53 -16.06 -3.31
CA ILE A 24 4.31 -16.89 -2.13
C ILE A 24 5.59 -17.67 -1.88
N ASN A 25 6.11 -17.58 -0.66
CA ASN A 25 7.24 -18.36 -0.18
C ASN A 25 6.93 -18.93 1.20
N LEU A 26 6.20 -20.05 1.19
CA LEU A 26 5.75 -20.71 2.43
C LEU A 26 6.92 -21.25 3.26
N ARG A 27 8.03 -21.64 2.62
CA ARG A 27 9.24 -22.10 3.32
C ARG A 27 9.84 -21.01 4.21
N ASN A 28 9.69 -19.75 3.79
CA ASN A 28 10.16 -18.58 4.53
C ASN A 28 8.99 -17.84 5.22
N TYR A 29 7.85 -18.51 5.39
CA TYR A 29 6.70 -18.01 6.14
C TYR A 29 6.10 -16.68 5.64
N TRP A 30 6.10 -16.44 4.33
CA TRP A 30 5.46 -15.22 3.79
C TRP A 30 4.78 -15.41 2.44
N GLY A 31 3.83 -14.53 2.18
CA GLY A 31 3.20 -14.36 0.88
C GLY A 31 2.73 -12.93 0.69
N GLY A 32 2.66 -12.50 -0.57
CA GLY A 32 2.19 -11.19 -0.95
C GLY A 32 1.43 -11.25 -2.26
N ARG A 33 0.41 -10.40 -2.40
CA ARG A 33 -0.37 -10.25 -3.62
C ARG A 33 -0.67 -8.77 -3.86
N TRP A 34 -0.50 -8.36 -5.09
CA TRP A 34 -0.96 -7.08 -5.63
C TRP A 34 -2.02 -7.35 -6.68
N LYS A 35 -3.17 -6.69 -6.55
CA LYS A 35 -4.23 -6.70 -7.55
C LYS A 35 -4.59 -5.27 -7.87
N SER A 36 -4.61 -4.90 -9.14
CA SER A 36 -5.18 -3.63 -9.57
C SER A 36 -6.25 -3.87 -10.62
N ARG A 37 -7.41 -3.22 -10.46
CA ARG A 37 -8.53 -3.28 -11.39
C ARG A 37 -8.83 -1.87 -11.84
N TRP A 38 -8.89 -1.68 -13.15
CA TRP A 38 -9.12 -0.40 -13.79
C TRP A 38 -10.30 -0.51 -14.74
N GLU A 39 -11.23 0.42 -14.64
CA GLU A 39 -12.40 0.52 -15.50
C GLU A 39 -12.38 1.87 -16.20
N VAL A 40 -12.38 1.84 -17.53
CA VAL A 40 -12.40 3.05 -18.36
C VAL A 40 -13.74 3.13 -19.07
N ASP A 41 -14.48 4.20 -18.81
CA ASP A 41 -15.71 4.51 -19.53
C ASP A 41 -15.38 5.33 -20.77
N LEU A 42 -15.52 4.68 -21.94
CA LEU A 42 -15.25 5.28 -23.24
C LEU A 42 -16.44 6.08 -23.80
N THR A 43 -17.60 6.03 -23.13
CA THR A 43 -18.80 6.77 -23.54
C THR A 43 -18.83 8.19 -22.99
N ALA A 44 -18.09 8.45 -21.91
CA ALA A 44 -17.92 9.77 -21.34
C ALA A 44 -16.87 10.57 -22.15
N ASN A 45 -17.10 11.88 -22.30
CA ASN A 45 -16.14 12.81 -22.89
C ASN A 45 -15.97 14.03 -21.95
N PRO A 46 -14.85 14.17 -21.23
CA PRO A 46 -13.65 13.33 -21.28
C PRO A 46 -13.88 11.90 -20.74
N ALA A 47 -13.05 10.95 -21.19
CA ALA A 47 -13.15 9.55 -20.76
C ALA A 47 -12.82 9.45 -19.27
N LYS A 48 -13.56 8.65 -18.51
CA LYS A 48 -13.34 8.50 -17.06
C LYS A 48 -12.66 7.18 -16.75
N ILE A 49 -11.62 7.21 -15.91
CA ILE A 49 -10.94 6.01 -15.41
C ILE A 49 -11.16 5.88 -13.91
N LYS A 50 -11.66 4.71 -13.50
CA LYS A 50 -11.77 4.32 -12.09
C LYS A 50 -10.80 3.17 -11.83
N GLY A 51 -9.93 3.33 -10.86
CA GLY A 51 -8.97 2.32 -10.43
C GLY A 51 -9.22 1.88 -9.01
N ASN A 52 -8.97 0.61 -8.72
CA ASN A 52 -8.84 0.09 -7.36
C ASN A 52 -7.57 -0.76 -7.29
N ILE A 53 -6.63 -0.35 -6.44
CA ILE A 53 -5.38 -1.07 -6.19
C ILE A 53 -5.45 -1.69 -4.79
N GLN A 54 -5.17 -2.99 -4.69
CA GLN A 54 -5.21 -3.75 -3.45
C GLN A 54 -3.87 -4.47 -3.23
N LEU A 55 -3.28 -4.25 -2.06
CA LEU A 55 -2.09 -4.95 -1.58
C LEU A 55 -2.44 -5.79 -0.37
N HIS A 56 -2.03 -7.06 -0.37
CA HIS A 56 -2.09 -7.93 0.80
C HIS A 56 -0.78 -8.65 0.98
N VAL A 57 -0.14 -8.47 2.13
CA VAL A 57 1.08 -9.17 2.54
C VAL A 57 0.82 -9.87 3.86
N HIS A 58 1.32 -11.09 4.00
CA HIS A 58 1.18 -11.92 5.19
C HIS A 58 2.54 -12.54 5.52
N TYR A 59 3.01 -12.30 6.74
CA TYR A 59 4.20 -12.93 7.33
C TYR A 59 3.78 -13.66 8.60
N PHE A 60 4.18 -14.92 8.73
CA PHE A 60 3.68 -15.81 9.78
C PHE A 60 4.76 -16.63 10.50
N GLU A 61 6.00 -16.16 10.53
CA GLU A 61 7.05 -16.77 11.34
C GLU A 61 6.92 -16.31 12.80
N ASN A 62 6.65 -17.24 13.72
CA ASN A 62 6.52 -16.98 15.16
C ASN A 62 5.47 -15.89 15.52
N GLY A 63 4.50 -15.64 14.64
CA GLY A 63 3.48 -14.62 14.78
C GLY A 63 2.54 -14.60 13.58
N ASN A 64 1.58 -13.67 13.54
CA ASN A 64 0.71 -13.43 12.38
C ASN A 64 0.68 -11.92 12.12
N LEU A 65 1.43 -11.47 11.12
CA LEU A 65 1.52 -10.08 10.71
C LEU A 65 0.94 -9.94 9.31
N GLN A 66 0.00 -9.02 9.15
CA GLN A 66 -0.62 -8.74 7.85
C GLN A 66 -0.61 -7.25 7.55
N LEU A 67 -0.30 -6.92 6.30
CA LEU A 67 -0.50 -5.60 5.72
C LEU A 67 -1.62 -5.72 4.69
N GLN A 68 -2.67 -4.93 4.84
CA GLN A 68 -3.74 -4.78 3.86
C GLN A 68 -3.87 -3.29 3.52
N ASN A 69 -3.81 -2.97 2.23
CA ASN A 69 -3.99 -1.60 1.74
C ASN A 69 -4.91 -1.62 0.50
N SER A 70 -5.79 -0.63 0.41
CA SER A 70 -6.66 -0.39 -0.74
C SER A 70 -6.61 1.09 -1.10
N LYS A 71 -6.35 1.41 -2.37
CA LYS A 71 -6.37 2.77 -2.91
C LYS A 71 -7.35 2.83 -4.07
N ASP A 72 -8.34 3.71 -3.96
CA ASP A 72 -9.28 4.02 -5.03
C ASP A 72 -8.80 5.25 -5.81
N ILE A 73 -8.98 5.22 -7.12
CA ILE A 73 -8.60 6.27 -8.06
C ILE A 73 -9.83 6.59 -8.93
N ASP A 74 -10.12 7.86 -9.14
CA ASP A 74 -11.17 8.34 -10.04
C ASP A 74 -10.64 9.59 -10.76
N GLU A 75 -10.27 9.43 -12.03
CA GLU A 75 -9.58 10.45 -12.81
C GLU A 75 -10.22 10.59 -14.20
N GLU A 76 -9.95 11.72 -14.86
CA GLU A 76 -10.40 11.99 -16.22
C GLU A 76 -9.23 11.93 -17.21
N ILE A 77 -9.43 11.19 -18.30
CA ILE A 77 -8.45 11.02 -19.37
C ILE A 77 -8.85 11.89 -20.57
N THR A 78 -8.01 12.87 -20.86
CA THR A 78 -8.12 13.67 -22.09
C THR A 78 -7.22 13.09 -23.18
N VAL A 79 -7.81 12.66 -24.30
CA VAL A 79 -7.06 12.13 -25.45
C VAL A 79 -6.91 13.20 -26.51
N GLN A 80 -5.68 13.61 -26.81
CA GLN A 80 -5.39 14.62 -27.83
C GLN A 80 -5.13 14.05 -29.22
N ARG A 81 -4.80 12.75 -29.34
CA ARG A 81 -4.45 12.09 -30.62
C ARG A 81 -5.22 10.78 -30.81
N PRO A 82 -5.72 10.49 -32.03
CA PRO A 82 -6.26 9.17 -32.33
C PRO A 82 -5.17 8.10 -32.14
N GLY A 83 -5.47 7.10 -31.30
CA GLY A 83 -4.52 6.04 -30.91
C GLY A 83 -3.77 6.25 -29.58
N GLY A 84 -3.77 7.46 -29.02
CA GLY A 84 -3.05 7.79 -27.77
C GLY A 84 -3.78 7.41 -26.47
N LEU A 85 -4.97 6.80 -26.56
CA LEU A 85 -5.77 6.44 -25.40
C LEU A 85 -5.07 5.40 -24.52
N GLY A 86 -4.44 4.39 -25.13
CA GLY A 86 -3.72 3.33 -24.39
C GLY A 86 -2.57 3.91 -23.56
N ASP A 87 -1.76 4.77 -24.17
CA ASP A 87 -0.65 5.45 -23.48
C ASP A 87 -1.13 6.34 -22.34
N ALA A 88 -2.26 7.02 -22.53
CA ALA A 88 -2.85 7.87 -21.50
C ALA A 88 -3.37 7.04 -20.31
N ILE A 89 -4.02 5.90 -20.56
CA ILE A 89 -4.43 4.95 -19.51
C ILE A 89 -3.22 4.43 -18.75
N LEU A 90 -2.20 3.94 -19.47
CA LEU A 90 -0.98 3.41 -18.88
C LEU A 90 -0.24 4.44 -18.02
N ARG A 91 -0.23 5.71 -18.43
CA ARG A 91 0.37 6.79 -17.64
C ARG A 91 -0.34 6.96 -16.29
N VAL A 92 -1.66 7.09 -16.30
CA VAL A 92 -2.46 7.24 -15.06
C VAL A 92 -2.28 6.03 -14.14
N MET A 93 -2.30 4.83 -14.71
CA MET A 93 -2.07 3.60 -13.94
C MET A 93 -0.69 3.59 -13.28
N LYS A 94 0.35 3.92 -14.04
CA LYS A 94 1.73 3.95 -13.55
C LYS A 94 1.90 4.99 -12.44
N GLU A 95 1.47 6.23 -12.66
CA GLU A 95 1.56 7.30 -11.66
C GLU A 95 0.86 6.91 -10.36
N ALA A 96 -0.35 6.33 -10.45
CA ALA A 96 -1.10 5.90 -9.28
C ALA A 96 -0.45 4.74 -8.50
N GLU A 97 0.19 3.79 -9.20
CA GLU A 97 0.91 2.66 -8.59
C GLU A 97 2.26 3.12 -8.00
N ASP A 98 3.02 3.98 -8.69
CA ASP A 98 4.28 4.57 -8.23
C ASP A 98 4.05 5.41 -6.96
N ASP A 99 2.99 6.21 -6.93
CA ASP A 99 2.57 6.98 -5.75
C ASP A 99 2.21 6.08 -4.57
N LEU A 100 1.49 4.98 -4.83
CA LEU A 100 1.13 4.03 -3.77
C LEU A 100 2.37 3.37 -3.18
N GLN A 101 3.33 2.98 -4.02
CA GLN A 101 4.58 2.39 -3.56
C GLN A 101 5.38 3.39 -2.72
N SER A 102 5.56 4.61 -3.21
CA SER A 102 6.30 5.66 -2.51
C SER A 102 5.68 5.98 -1.14
N ASN A 103 4.35 6.12 -1.08
CA ASN A 103 3.63 6.35 0.16
C ASN A 103 3.77 5.18 1.16
N LEU A 104 3.84 3.94 0.69
CA LEU A 104 4.07 2.78 1.55
C LEU A 104 5.49 2.79 2.13
N GLU A 105 6.49 3.15 1.34
CA GLU A 105 7.88 3.29 1.79
C GLU A 105 7.99 4.37 2.88
N ASP A 106 7.42 5.55 2.64
CA ASP A 106 7.40 6.65 3.61
C ASP A 106 6.64 6.29 4.89
N MET A 107 5.48 5.62 4.76
CA MET A 107 4.71 5.13 5.90
C MET A 107 5.55 4.21 6.79
N TYR A 108 6.33 3.29 6.20
CA TYR A 108 7.16 2.37 6.97
C TYR A 108 8.32 3.06 7.69
N ILE A 109 8.93 4.08 7.07
CA ILE A 109 9.98 4.89 7.71
C ILE A 109 9.38 5.63 8.92
N ASN A 110 8.28 6.35 8.71
CA ASN A 110 7.67 7.22 9.73
C ASN A 110 7.02 6.42 10.88
N MET A 111 6.42 5.26 10.60
CA MET A 111 5.76 4.43 11.61
C MET A 111 6.72 3.97 12.73
N SER A 112 7.97 3.70 12.36
CA SER A 112 9.02 3.31 13.31
C SER A 112 9.42 4.44 14.26
N GLU A 113 9.37 5.67 13.79
CA GLU A 113 9.85 6.83 14.53
C GLU A 113 8.78 7.51 15.38
N GLU A 114 7.54 7.49 14.91
CA GLU A 114 6.42 8.20 15.54
C GLU A 114 5.45 7.20 16.20
N THR A 115 4.68 6.46 15.39
CA THR A 115 3.56 5.64 15.88
C THR A 115 3.98 4.57 16.89
N PHE A 116 5.06 3.81 16.61
CA PHE A 116 5.51 2.77 17.53
C PHE A 116 6.11 3.34 18.83
N LYS A 117 6.77 4.49 18.78
CA LYS A 117 7.36 5.13 19.97
C LYS A 117 6.29 5.70 20.90
N GLU A 118 5.20 6.23 20.34
CA GLU A 118 4.06 6.71 21.13
C GLU A 118 3.35 5.56 21.86
N MET A 119 3.22 4.40 21.21
CA MET A 119 2.61 3.22 21.85
C MET A 119 3.48 2.63 22.96
N ARG A 120 4.79 2.51 22.74
CA ARG A 120 5.72 2.04 23.77
C ARG A 120 7.11 2.64 23.57
N ARG A 121 7.52 3.44 24.55
CA ARG A 121 8.89 3.97 24.60
C ARG A 121 9.87 2.85 24.89
N VAL A 122 10.95 2.82 24.11
CA VAL A 122 12.13 2.02 24.47
C VAL A 122 12.83 2.76 25.61
N CYS A 123 12.71 2.25 26.83
CA CYS A 123 13.44 2.75 27.99
C CYS A 123 14.30 1.64 28.60
N GLN A 124 15.49 2.00 29.03
CA GLN A 124 16.28 1.15 29.91
C GLN A 124 15.78 1.34 31.34
N MET A 125 15.31 0.26 31.93
CA MET A 125 14.89 0.24 33.34
C MET A 125 16.03 -0.34 34.16
N GLU A 126 16.53 0.42 35.13
CA GLU A 126 17.36 -0.12 36.19
C GLU A 126 16.44 -0.64 37.31
N TRP A 127 16.30 -1.96 37.37
CA TRP A 127 15.41 -2.61 38.33
C TRP A 127 16.07 -2.67 39.70
N SER A 128 15.79 -1.68 40.55
CA SER A 128 16.10 -1.75 41.98
C SER A 128 14.83 -1.97 42.79
N LEU A 129 14.75 -3.10 43.52
CA LEU A 129 13.63 -3.39 44.44
C LEU A 129 13.42 -2.27 45.48
N HIS A 130 14.46 -1.49 45.78
CA HIS A 130 14.44 -0.41 46.77
C HIS A 130 14.24 0.99 46.13
N ALA A 131 13.99 1.07 44.82
CA ALA A 131 13.82 2.34 44.11
C ALA A 131 12.60 3.15 44.58
N HIS A 132 11.70 2.56 45.38
CA HIS A 132 10.47 3.21 45.85
C HIS A 132 10.69 4.25 46.99
N ARG A 133 11.86 4.90 47.05
CA ARG A 133 12.14 6.04 47.95
C ARG A 133 12.26 7.38 47.22
N THR A 134 11.70 7.52 46.02
CA THR A 134 11.87 8.72 45.17
C THR A 134 10.88 9.86 45.45
N ALA A 135 10.30 9.98 46.64
CA ALA A 135 9.57 11.19 47.02
C ALA A 135 10.44 12.17 47.84
N LYS A 136 11.50 11.68 48.49
CA LYS A 136 12.32 12.49 49.41
C LYS A 136 13.46 13.25 48.72
N ASP A 137 13.89 12.79 47.54
CA ASP A 137 15.04 13.35 46.83
C ASP A 137 14.69 14.43 45.78
N LEU A 138 13.39 14.65 45.51
CA LEU A 138 12.92 15.69 44.57
C LEU A 138 12.83 17.09 45.19
N GLY A 139 12.99 17.23 46.52
CA GLY A 139 12.88 18.51 47.25
C GLY A 139 14.22 19.18 47.58
N ARG A 140 15.34 18.73 47.00
CA ARG A 140 16.67 19.25 47.34
C ARG A 140 17.49 19.60 46.10
N LYS A 141 17.02 20.57 45.33
CA LYS A 141 17.85 21.50 44.55
C LYS A 141 17.17 22.87 44.52
#